data_AF-A0A0S9QWQ5-F1
#
_entry.id   AF-A0A0S9QWQ5-F1
#
_cell.length_a   1.000
_cell.length_b   1.000
_cell.length_c   1.000
_cell.angle_alpha   90.00
_cell.angle_beta   90.00
_cell.angle_gamma   90.00
#
_symmetry.space_group_name_H-M   'P 1'
#
loop_
_entity.id
_entity.type
_entity.pdbx_description
1 polymer ?
#
loop_
_entity_poly.entity_id
_entity_poly.type
_entity_poly.pdbx_seq_one_letter_code
_entity_poly.pdbx_strand_id
1 'polypeptide(L)'
;MLHRHLRVLESFDAWHPFLTLTEIADASGIPPSSAHRLIAELEHEGLLERLPDRTYRLGVRLWEFASRTPGAVGLREIARPWLGAVHERVRQHAQLGVLSGRDVLFIDRMSTRDAVVNATLIGGRIPLHASSSGLVLLAYADAALVADVIAGGLRRYTDHTIGTGPELRAALRRVREEGYAVAEGHIHPESRGIAVPVTGPGGTVYAAIGVVVPNDGGSTHAYAELLRRAAAGIARDLAVAYRPDVDERTHGIRSLVSGSRRSLEYLESLDADPHEMGELPALGPAPVP
;
A
#
# COMPACT_ATOMS: atom_id res chain seq x y z
N MET A 1 -20.27 18.27 -4.28
CA MET A 1 -19.95 18.62 -2.89
C MET A 1 -18.78 17.81 -2.32
N LEU A 2 -18.67 16.50 -2.60
CA LEU A 2 -17.58 15.64 -2.09
C LEU A 2 -16.16 16.08 -2.50
N HIS A 3 -15.98 16.58 -3.73
CA HIS A 3 -14.66 16.96 -4.25
C HIS A 3 -13.89 17.97 -3.36
N ARG A 4 -14.56 18.93 -2.72
CA ARG A 4 -13.88 19.90 -1.84
C ARG A 4 -13.42 19.28 -0.51
N HIS A 5 -14.17 18.32 0.02
CA HIS A 5 -13.77 17.56 1.20
C HIS A 5 -12.56 16.68 0.91
N LEU A 6 -12.53 16.05 -0.27
CA LEU A 6 -11.36 15.28 -0.70
C LEU A 6 -10.11 16.15 -0.81
N ARG A 7 -10.21 17.37 -1.36
CA ARG A 7 -9.06 18.30 -1.41
C ARG A 7 -8.53 18.69 -0.03
N VAL A 8 -9.41 18.79 0.98
CA VAL A 8 -8.99 19.01 2.37
C VAL A 8 -8.21 17.80 2.89
N LEU A 9 -8.71 16.58 2.67
CA LEU A 9 -8.02 15.35 3.08
C LEU A 9 -6.69 15.14 2.32
N GLU A 10 -6.64 15.49 1.03
CA GLU A 10 -5.45 15.42 0.17
C GLU A 10 -4.37 16.45 0.53
N SER A 11 -4.69 17.44 1.38
CA SER A 11 -3.70 18.39 1.89
C SER A 11 -2.71 17.75 2.86
N PHE A 12 -3.08 16.62 3.46
CA PHE A 12 -2.23 15.87 4.39
C PHE A 12 -1.40 14.84 3.62
N ASP A 13 -0.11 14.76 3.96
CA ASP A 13 0.79 13.74 3.44
C ASP A 13 1.82 13.32 4.50
N ALA A 14 2.77 12.49 4.12
CA ALA A 14 3.78 11.98 5.03
C ALA A 14 4.79 13.03 5.53
N TRP A 15 4.95 14.15 4.82
CA TRP A 15 5.77 15.30 5.21
C TRP A 15 4.97 16.32 6.03
N HIS A 16 3.67 16.41 5.79
CA HIS A 16 2.75 17.34 6.43
C HIS A 16 1.59 16.60 7.15
N PRO A 17 1.88 15.75 8.16
CA PRO A 17 0.85 14.99 8.86
C PRO A 17 0.03 15.83 9.85
N PHE A 18 0.53 17.02 10.22
CA PHE A 18 -0.12 17.97 11.11
C PHE A 18 -0.18 19.33 10.43
N LEU A 19 -1.37 19.87 10.26
CA LEU A 19 -1.59 21.15 9.57
C LEU A 19 -2.55 22.04 10.33
N THR A 20 -2.28 23.34 10.35
CA THR A 20 -3.23 24.36 10.79
C THR A 20 -4.32 24.58 9.76
N LEU A 21 -5.42 25.23 10.15
CA LEU A 21 -6.50 25.59 9.23
C LEU A 21 -6.01 26.41 8.03
N THR A 22 -5.08 27.35 8.27
CA THR A 22 -4.52 28.20 7.21
C THR A 22 -3.73 27.37 6.22
N GLU A 23 -2.87 26.47 6.71
CA GLU A 23 -2.09 25.59 5.82
C GLU A 23 -2.98 24.63 5.03
N ILE A 24 -4.06 24.12 5.63
CA ILE A 24 -5.06 23.31 4.91
C ILE A 24 -5.77 24.15 3.85
N ALA A 25 -6.17 25.39 4.15
CA ALA A 25 -6.83 26.27 3.19
C ALA A 25 -5.92 26.57 1.99
N ASP A 26 -4.64 26.85 2.25
CA ASP A 26 -3.63 27.14 1.25
C ASP A 26 -3.34 25.91 0.38
N ALA A 27 -3.04 24.76 0.99
CA ALA A 27 -2.75 23.51 0.28
C ALA A 27 -3.95 23.00 -0.52
N SER A 28 -5.16 23.08 0.04
CA SER A 28 -6.39 22.68 -0.63
C SER A 28 -6.86 23.72 -1.66
N GLY A 29 -6.30 24.93 -1.72
CA GLY A 29 -6.75 26.02 -2.60
C GLY A 29 -8.20 26.43 -2.36
N ILE A 30 -8.68 26.33 -1.12
CA ILE A 30 -10.05 26.66 -0.71
C ILE A 30 -10.00 27.92 0.17
N PRO A 31 -10.86 28.94 -0.07
CA PRO A 31 -10.89 30.14 0.75
C PRO A 31 -11.07 29.82 2.25
N PRO A 32 -10.39 30.52 3.17
CA PRO A 32 -10.37 30.18 4.60
C PRO A 32 -11.76 30.03 5.24
N SER A 33 -12.72 30.88 4.86
CA SER A 33 -14.11 30.79 5.37
C SER A 33 -14.82 29.49 4.95
N SER A 34 -14.55 29.01 3.73
CA SER A 34 -15.07 27.73 3.25
C SER A 34 -14.30 26.55 3.82
N ALA A 35 -12.97 26.65 3.93
CA ALA A 35 -12.12 25.62 4.52
C ALA A 35 -12.51 25.36 5.98
N HIS A 36 -12.74 26.41 6.77
CA HIS A 36 -13.20 26.29 8.16
C HIS A 36 -14.46 25.43 8.28
N ARG A 37 -15.46 25.66 7.42
CA ARG A 37 -16.70 24.89 7.46
C ARG A 37 -16.47 23.43 7.07
N LEU A 38 -15.72 23.18 5.99
CA LEU A 38 -15.41 21.81 5.54
C LEU A 38 -14.58 21.03 6.56
N ILE A 39 -13.61 21.67 7.20
CA ILE A 39 -12.79 21.08 8.27
C ILE A 39 -13.67 20.74 9.47
N ALA A 40 -14.57 21.63 9.87
CA ALA A 40 -15.51 21.37 10.98
C ALA A 40 -16.46 20.19 10.66
N GLU A 41 -16.95 20.08 9.42
CA GLU A 41 -17.75 18.93 8.97
C GLU A 41 -16.93 17.62 9.05
N LEU A 42 -15.68 17.62 8.57
CA LEU A 42 -14.80 16.44 8.65
C LEU A 42 -14.40 16.09 10.09
N GLU A 43 -14.19 17.10 10.96
CA GLU A 43 -13.91 16.91 12.38
C GLU A 43 -15.11 16.31 13.11
N HIS A 44 -16.32 16.81 12.83
CA HIS A 44 -17.57 16.26 13.38
C HIS A 44 -17.77 14.80 12.97
N GLU A 45 -17.45 14.47 11.72
CA GLU A 45 -17.48 13.10 11.21
C GLU A 45 -16.26 12.28 11.65
N GLY A 46 -15.34 12.79 12.48
CA GLY A 46 -14.16 12.05 12.94
C GLY A 46 -13.17 11.65 11.82
N LEU A 47 -13.29 12.27 10.64
CA LEU A 47 -12.37 12.12 9.51
C LEU A 47 -11.14 13.04 9.67
N LEU A 48 -11.26 14.10 10.46
CA LEU A 48 -10.14 14.89 10.99
C LEU A 48 -10.20 14.91 12.51
N GLU A 49 -9.04 15.07 13.13
CA GLU A 49 -8.91 15.25 14.57
C GLU A 49 -8.13 16.54 14.85
N ARG A 50 -8.70 17.41 15.69
CA ARG A 50 -8.04 18.62 16.14
C ARG A 50 -7.19 18.34 17.38
N LEU A 51 -5.93 18.76 17.33
CA LEU A 51 -4.97 18.59 18.42
C LEU A 51 -4.95 19.80 19.38
N PRO A 52 -4.39 19.66 20.60
CA PRO A 52 -4.33 20.75 21.59
C PRO A 52 -3.61 22.01 21.11
N ASP A 53 -2.64 21.86 20.20
CA ASP A 53 -1.87 22.95 19.58
C ASP A 53 -2.62 23.64 18.42
N ARG A 54 -3.89 23.29 18.19
CA ARG A 54 -4.76 23.77 17.11
C ARG A 54 -4.37 23.33 15.71
N THR A 55 -3.45 22.36 15.59
CA THR A 55 -3.25 21.63 14.33
C THR A 55 -4.33 20.56 14.17
N TYR A 56 -4.46 20.05 12.96
CA TYR A 56 -5.33 18.95 12.58
C TYR A 56 -4.49 17.80 12.06
N ARG A 57 -5.01 16.57 12.21
CA ARG A 57 -4.50 15.36 11.56
C ARG A 57 -5.66 14.57 10.96
N LEU A 58 -5.34 13.62 10.08
CA LEU A 58 -6.31 12.62 9.63
C LEU A 58 -6.83 11.80 10.82
N GLY A 59 -8.15 11.68 10.94
CA GLY A 59 -8.81 11.00 12.05
C GLY A 59 -8.88 9.49 11.89
N VAL A 60 -8.99 8.77 13.01
CA VAL A 60 -9.01 7.29 13.05
C VAL A 60 -10.14 6.67 12.21
N ARG A 61 -11.26 7.38 12.02
CA ARG A 61 -12.40 6.87 11.25
C ARG A 61 -12.05 6.64 9.78
N LEU A 62 -11.07 7.37 9.21
CA LEU A 62 -10.54 7.07 7.87
C LEU A 62 -9.87 5.70 7.82
N TRP A 63 -9.15 5.31 8.89
CA TRP A 63 -8.57 3.98 8.99
C TRP A 63 -9.65 2.91 9.15
N GLU A 64 -10.70 3.16 9.94
CA GLU A 64 -11.84 2.23 10.07
C GLU A 64 -12.54 1.95 8.73
N PHE A 65 -12.69 2.97 7.88
CA PHE A 65 -13.22 2.75 6.52
C PHE A 65 -12.25 1.96 5.64
N ALA A 66 -10.96 2.29 5.73
CA ALA A 66 -9.93 1.62 4.96
C ALA A 66 -9.80 0.13 5.36
N SER A 67 -9.89 -0.19 6.65
CA SER A 67 -9.77 -1.56 7.19
C SER A 67 -10.97 -2.45 6.88
N ARG A 68 -12.14 -1.87 6.62
CA ARG A 68 -13.34 -2.59 6.16
C ARG A 68 -13.33 -2.91 4.67
N THR A 69 -12.39 -2.36 3.91
CA THR A 69 -12.34 -2.53 2.45
C THR A 69 -11.49 -3.75 2.08
N PRO A 70 -12.04 -4.73 1.34
CA PRO A 70 -11.26 -5.75 0.65
C PRO A 70 -10.42 -5.05 -0.44
N GLY A 71 -9.23 -4.57 -0.08
CA GLY A 71 -8.41 -3.69 -0.91
C GLY A 71 -7.00 -3.49 -0.35
N ALA A 72 -6.45 -2.29 -0.48
CA ALA A 72 -5.06 -1.99 -0.12
C ALA A 72 -4.72 -2.28 1.36
N VAL A 73 -5.67 -2.15 2.29
CA VAL A 73 -5.44 -2.49 3.70
C VAL A 73 -5.35 -4.00 3.92
N GLY A 74 -6.29 -4.77 3.36
CA GLY A 74 -6.21 -6.23 3.38
C GLY A 74 -4.96 -6.77 2.67
N LEU A 75 -4.62 -6.21 1.51
CA LEU A 75 -3.38 -6.54 0.80
C LEU A 75 -2.15 -6.25 1.67
N ARG A 76 -2.09 -5.08 2.32
CA ARG A 76 -1.00 -4.70 3.21
C ARG A 76 -0.85 -5.70 4.35
N GLU A 77 -1.95 -6.04 5.03
CA GLU A 77 -1.93 -6.96 6.17
C GLU A 77 -1.49 -8.37 5.76
N ILE A 78 -2.02 -8.87 4.63
CA ILE A 78 -1.62 -10.16 4.05
C ILE A 78 -0.14 -10.15 3.63
N ALA A 79 0.34 -9.05 3.07
CA ALA A 79 1.72 -8.94 2.58
C ALA A 79 2.76 -8.69 3.69
N ARG A 80 2.34 -8.19 4.85
CA ARG A 80 3.26 -7.75 5.91
C ARG A 80 4.20 -8.85 6.44
N PRO A 81 3.75 -10.11 6.68
CA PRO A 81 4.65 -11.18 7.08
C PRO A 81 5.70 -11.51 6.01
N TRP A 82 5.31 -11.48 4.74
CA TRP A 82 6.20 -11.73 3.59
C TRP A 82 7.22 -10.60 3.41
N LEU A 83 6.78 -9.35 3.56
CA LEU A 83 7.68 -8.19 3.60
C LEU A 83 8.69 -8.29 4.74
N GLY A 84 8.26 -8.75 5.92
CA GLY A 84 9.12 -9.01 7.08
C GLY A 84 10.23 -10.01 6.75
N ALA A 85 9.86 -11.16 6.20
CA ALA A 85 10.84 -12.18 5.81
C ALA A 85 11.84 -11.68 4.75
N VAL A 86 11.37 -10.91 3.76
CA VAL A 86 12.25 -10.27 2.76
C VAL A 86 13.19 -9.27 3.44
N HIS A 87 12.66 -8.40 4.30
CA HIS A 87 13.42 -7.39 5.02
C HIS A 87 14.50 -8.01 5.92
N GLU A 88 14.17 -9.05 6.67
CA GLU A 88 15.12 -9.77 7.53
C GLU A 88 16.28 -10.36 6.72
N ARG A 89 16.00 -10.88 5.52
CA ARG A 89 17.02 -11.50 4.67
C ARG A 89 17.90 -10.49 3.95
N VAL A 90 17.31 -9.38 3.51
CA VAL A 90 17.98 -8.35 2.70
C VAL A 90 18.66 -7.28 3.56
N ARG A 91 18.13 -7.01 4.75
CA ARG A 91 18.65 -6.03 5.72
C ARG A 91 18.75 -4.60 5.18
N GLN A 92 18.02 -4.27 4.11
CA GLN A 92 17.92 -2.92 3.53
C GLN A 92 16.47 -2.42 3.61
N HIS A 93 15.85 -2.04 2.48
CA HIS A 93 14.43 -1.72 2.41
C HIS A 93 13.66 -2.84 1.71
N ALA A 94 12.48 -3.16 2.25
CA ALA A 94 11.45 -3.94 1.56
C ALA A 94 10.18 -3.08 1.49
N GLN A 95 9.51 -3.07 0.34
CA GLN A 95 8.38 -2.17 0.08
C GLN A 95 7.31 -2.84 -0.77
N LEU A 96 6.07 -2.42 -0.56
CA LEU A 96 4.91 -2.85 -1.32
C LEU A 96 4.20 -1.63 -1.90
N GLY A 97 4.09 -1.61 -3.22
CA GLY A 97 3.47 -0.52 -3.98
C GLY A 97 2.28 -1.00 -4.80
N VAL A 98 1.27 -0.14 -4.90
CA VAL A 98 0.10 -0.34 -5.76
C VAL A 98 0.00 0.75 -6.81
N LEU A 99 -0.68 0.45 -7.91
CA LEU A 99 -0.93 1.41 -8.98
C LEU A 99 -1.90 2.50 -8.51
N SER A 100 -1.53 3.77 -8.67
CA SER A 100 -2.42 4.90 -8.37
C SER A 100 -2.25 6.00 -9.43
N GLY A 101 -3.10 5.96 -10.46
CA GLY A 101 -2.98 6.86 -11.61
C GLY A 101 -1.64 6.67 -12.31
N ARG A 102 -0.85 7.75 -12.43
CA ARG A 102 0.50 7.74 -13.04
C ARG A 102 1.63 7.47 -12.05
N ASP A 103 1.30 7.10 -10.82
CA ASP A 103 2.25 6.88 -9.73
C ASP A 103 2.12 5.49 -9.12
N VAL A 104 3.18 5.10 -8.42
CA VAL A 104 3.16 4.06 -7.39
C VAL A 104 2.80 4.70 -6.07
N LEU A 105 1.79 4.15 -5.39
CA LEU A 105 1.51 4.44 -3.98
C LEU A 105 2.12 3.34 -3.11
N PHE A 106 3.08 3.67 -2.25
CA PHE A 106 3.67 2.72 -1.32
C PHE A 106 2.82 2.59 -0.06
N ILE A 107 2.21 1.41 0.11
CA ILE A 107 1.28 1.10 1.21
C ILE A 107 1.96 0.43 2.40
N ASP A 108 3.15 -0.14 2.21
CA ASP A 108 3.99 -0.60 3.31
C ASP A 108 5.48 -0.53 2.97
N ARG A 109 6.29 -0.32 4.01
CA ARG A 109 7.75 -0.27 3.90
C ARG A 109 8.40 -0.67 5.23
N MET A 110 9.38 -1.55 5.14
CA MET A 110 10.28 -1.91 6.23
C MET A 110 11.69 -1.44 5.88
N SER A 111 12.44 -0.96 6.88
CA SER A 111 13.76 -0.35 6.66
C SER A 111 14.67 -0.60 7.85
N THR A 112 15.92 -0.95 7.56
CA THR A 112 17.00 -0.99 8.57
C THR A 112 17.53 0.42 8.83
N ARG A 113 18.03 0.68 10.04
CA ARG A 113 18.59 1.99 10.44
C ARG A 113 19.73 2.48 9.55
N ASP A 114 20.63 1.56 9.18
CA ASP A 114 21.81 1.83 8.37
C ASP A 114 21.63 1.37 6.90
N ALA A 115 20.39 1.35 6.42
CA ALA A 115 20.09 1.04 5.03
C ALA A 115 20.52 2.20 4.10
N VAL A 116 20.69 1.89 2.81
CA VAL A 116 20.98 2.88 1.76
C VAL A 116 19.91 3.98 1.71
N VAL A 117 20.19 5.11 1.08
CA VAL A 117 19.16 6.13 0.85
C VAL A 117 17.99 5.59 0.01
N ASN A 118 16.78 5.75 0.54
CA ASN A 118 15.53 5.47 -0.14
C ASN A 118 14.66 6.73 -0.14
N ALA A 119 14.50 7.34 -1.32
CA ALA A 119 13.75 8.58 -1.52
C ALA A 119 12.22 8.38 -1.53
N THR A 120 11.72 7.18 -1.20
CA THR A 120 10.27 6.92 -1.08
C THR A 120 9.81 7.12 0.36
N LEU A 121 8.70 7.82 0.58
CA LEU A 121 8.00 7.84 1.87
C LEU A 121 6.79 6.90 1.84
N ILE A 122 6.42 6.34 3.00
CA ILE A 122 5.17 5.60 3.17
C ILE A 122 4.01 6.58 2.96
N GLY A 123 3.04 6.24 2.10
CA GLY A 123 1.98 7.17 1.67
C GLY A 123 2.42 8.19 0.62
N GLY A 124 3.70 8.24 0.25
CA GLY A 124 4.22 9.04 -0.85
C GLY A 124 3.97 8.42 -2.22
N ARG A 125 3.98 9.26 -3.26
CA ARG A 125 3.80 8.88 -4.67
C ARG A 125 5.13 8.99 -5.42
N ILE A 126 5.48 7.97 -6.21
CA ILE A 126 6.62 8.02 -7.14
C ILE A 126 6.12 7.73 -8.56
N PRO A 127 6.52 8.51 -9.58
CA PRO A 127 6.09 8.26 -10.94
C PRO A 127 6.41 6.84 -11.42
N LEU A 128 5.49 6.24 -12.18
CA LEU A 128 5.59 4.83 -12.61
C LEU A 128 6.87 4.53 -13.41
N HIS A 129 7.34 5.47 -14.23
CA HIS A 129 8.52 5.27 -15.07
C HIS A 129 9.84 5.28 -14.30
N ALA A 130 9.83 5.84 -13.08
CA ALA A 130 11.05 6.18 -12.35
C ALA A 130 11.44 5.14 -11.28
N SER A 131 10.61 4.12 -11.03
CA SER A 131 10.87 3.11 -9.99
C SER A 131 10.71 1.68 -10.53
N SER A 132 11.40 0.71 -9.91
CA SER A 132 11.25 -0.71 -10.27
C SER A 132 9.81 -1.19 -10.07
N SER A 133 9.18 -0.85 -8.92
CA SER A 133 7.77 -1.17 -8.67
C SER A 133 6.83 -0.55 -9.72
N GLY A 134 7.11 0.67 -10.16
CA GLY A 134 6.32 1.34 -11.19
C GLY A 134 6.48 0.71 -12.56
N LEU A 135 7.70 0.31 -12.94
CA LEU A 135 7.95 -0.43 -14.17
C LEU A 135 7.25 -1.79 -14.17
N VAL A 136 7.23 -2.49 -13.03
CA VAL A 136 6.43 -3.71 -12.87
C VAL A 136 4.95 -3.43 -13.09
N LEU A 137 4.36 -2.50 -12.34
CA LEU A 137 2.93 -2.20 -12.44
C LEU A 137 2.53 -1.76 -13.86
N LEU A 138 3.34 -0.89 -14.47
CA LEU A 138 3.07 -0.38 -15.81
C LEU A 138 3.28 -1.43 -16.91
N ALA A 139 4.14 -2.43 -16.70
CA ALA A 139 4.38 -3.49 -17.67
C ALA A 139 3.16 -4.41 -17.87
N TYR A 140 2.28 -4.50 -16.87
CA TYR A 140 1.04 -5.28 -16.88
C TYR A 140 -0.22 -4.41 -16.90
N ALA A 141 -0.08 -3.09 -16.98
CA ALA A 141 -1.20 -2.17 -17.17
C ALA A 141 -1.68 -2.16 -18.64
N ASP A 142 -2.84 -1.55 -18.86
CA ASP A 142 -3.34 -1.33 -20.21
C ASP A 142 -2.47 -0.34 -21.01
N ALA A 143 -2.57 -0.43 -22.34
CA ALA A 143 -1.78 0.41 -23.23
C ALA A 143 -2.14 1.91 -23.13
N ALA A 144 -3.37 2.24 -22.68
CA ALA A 144 -3.81 3.61 -22.53
C ALA A 144 -3.08 4.30 -21.36
N LEU A 145 -2.87 3.58 -20.25
CA LEU A 145 -2.09 4.09 -19.12
C LEU A 145 -0.62 4.29 -19.50
N VAL A 146 -0.02 3.39 -20.29
CA VAL A 146 1.34 3.59 -20.81
C VAL A 146 1.41 4.87 -21.65
N ALA A 147 0.43 5.13 -22.50
CA ALA A 147 0.36 6.35 -23.29
C ALA A 147 0.19 7.59 -22.40
N ASP A 148 -0.68 7.53 -21.38
CA ASP A 148 -0.93 8.63 -20.44
C ASP A 148 0.31 8.98 -19.59
N VAL A 149 1.06 7.96 -19.12
CA VAL A 149 2.34 8.17 -18.42
C VAL A 149 3.36 8.87 -19.31
N ILE A 150 3.46 8.47 -20.59
CA ILE A 150 4.38 9.11 -21.54
C ILE A 150 3.94 10.55 -21.84
N ALA A 151 2.64 10.77 -22.06
CA ALA A 151 2.08 12.10 -22.31
C ALA A 151 2.22 13.03 -21.10
N GLY A 152 2.19 12.49 -19.88
CA GLY A 152 2.39 13.21 -18.63
C GLY A 152 3.79 13.75 -18.40
N GLY A 153 4.76 13.33 -19.21
CA GLY A 153 6.16 13.74 -19.10
C GLY A 153 6.97 12.79 -18.20
N LEU A 154 8.17 12.46 -18.67
CA LEU A 154 9.08 11.53 -18.00
C LEU A 154 10.22 12.31 -17.34
N ARG A 155 9.93 12.89 -16.17
CA ARG A 155 10.93 13.64 -15.40
C ARG A 155 12.14 12.75 -15.13
N ARG A 156 13.33 13.26 -15.44
CA ARG A 156 14.60 12.66 -15.02
C ARG A 156 14.97 13.17 -13.63
N TYR A 157 15.26 12.24 -12.73
CA TYR A 157 15.76 12.52 -11.38
C TYR A 157 17.28 12.39 -11.32
N THR A 158 17.83 11.49 -12.16
CA THR A 158 19.26 11.28 -12.39
C THR A 158 19.47 11.03 -13.89
N ASP A 159 20.73 10.92 -14.31
CA ASP A 159 21.08 10.54 -15.68
C ASP A 159 20.64 9.12 -16.04
N HIS A 160 20.35 8.28 -15.04
CA HIS A 160 19.88 6.90 -15.22
C HIS A 160 18.36 6.77 -15.28
N THR A 161 17.60 7.80 -14.90
CA THR A 161 16.14 7.73 -15.01
C THR A 161 15.72 7.63 -16.47
N ILE A 162 14.84 6.67 -16.79
CA ILE A 162 14.16 6.60 -18.09
C ILE A 162 13.50 7.95 -18.40
N GLY A 163 13.81 8.57 -19.53
CA GLY A 163 13.32 9.91 -19.85
C GLY A 163 12.57 9.99 -21.18
N THR A 164 12.43 8.88 -21.91
CA THR A 164 11.75 8.87 -23.20
C THR A 164 10.76 7.71 -23.34
N GLY A 165 9.71 7.91 -24.13
CA GLY A 165 8.71 6.88 -24.40
C GLY A 165 9.28 5.59 -25.03
N PRO A 166 10.23 5.66 -25.99
CA PRO A 166 10.91 4.48 -26.51
C PRO A 166 11.70 3.69 -25.45
N GLU A 167 12.47 4.37 -24.59
CA GLU A 167 13.19 3.74 -23.47
C GLU A 167 12.21 3.05 -22.51
N LEU A 168 11.13 3.74 -22.14
CA LEU A 168 10.11 3.18 -21.26
C LEU A 168 9.49 1.92 -21.87
N ARG A 169 9.05 1.97 -23.12
CA ARG A 169 8.46 0.81 -23.81
C ARG A 169 9.43 -0.37 -23.89
N ALA A 170 10.73 -0.11 -24.08
CA ALA A 170 11.76 -1.15 -24.06
C ALA A 170 11.91 -1.77 -22.67
N ALA A 171 11.96 -0.95 -21.61
CA ALA A 171 12.00 -1.43 -20.23
C ALA A 171 10.78 -2.28 -19.89
N LEU A 172 9.55 -1.86 -20.26
CA LEU A 172 8.34 -2.63 -20.01
C LEU A 172 8.31 -3.99 -20.73
N ARG A 173 8.87 -4.08 -21.95
CA ARG A 173 9.04 -5.38 -22.64
C ARG A 173 9.96 -6.30 -21.85
N ARG A 174 11.12 -5.79 -21.44
CA ARG A 174 12.07 -6.56 -20.62
C ARG A 174 11.45 -7.05 -19.32
N VAL A 175 10.67 -6.21 -18.65
CA VAL A 175 9.96 -6.61 -17.42
C VAL A 175 8.99 -7.76 -17.67
N ARG A 176 8.27 -7.78 -18.81
CA ARG A 176 7.39 -8.90 -19.15
C ARG A 176 8.15 -10.18 -19.49
N GLU A 177 9.29 -10.06 -20.16
CA GLU A 177 10.15 -11.20 -20.54
C GLU A 177 10.85 -11.82 -19.32
N GLU A 178 11.37 -10.97 -18.43
CA GLU A 178 12.15 -11.39 -17.27
C GLU A 178 11.28 -11.62 -16.03
N GLY A 179 10.10 -11.02 -15.92
CA GLY A 179 9.22 -11.13 -14.76
C GLY A 179 9.67 -10.35 -13.53
N TYR A 180 10.61 -9.41 -13.67
CA TYR A 180 11.02 -8.47 -12.64
C TYR A 180 11.58 -7.18 -13.28
N ALA A 181 11.62 -6.10 -12.51
CA ALA A 181 12.23 -4.85 -12.93
C ALA A 181 13.43 -4.50 -12.05
N VAL A 182 14.44 -3.89 -12.67
CA VAL A 182 15.57 -3.26 -11.97
C VAL A 182 15.60 -1.79 -12.36
N ALA A 183 15.76 -0.91 -11.38
CA ALA A 183 15.90 0.53 -11.55
C ALA A 183 17.19 0.98 -10.86
N GLU A 184 18.29 1.04 -11.61
CA GLU A 184 19.64 1.30 -11.09
C GLU A 184 19.91 2.80 -11.07
N GLY A 185 19.99 3.40 -9.88
CA GLY A 185 20.26 4.82 -9.75
C GLY A 185 19.14 5.72 -10.27
N HIS A 186 17.94 5.22 -10.55
CA HIS A 186 16.87 6.00 -11.21
C HIS A 186 16.38 7.19 -10.39
N ILE A 187 16.36 7.09 -9.06
CA ILE A 187 15.92 8.18 -8.17
C ILE A 187 17.10 8.78 -7.41
N HIS A 188 18.00 7.94 -6.90
CA HIS A 188 19.22 8.36 -6.22
C HIS A 188 20.39 7.48 -6.70
N PRO A 189 21.56 8.05 -7.06
CA PRO A 189 22.67 7.30 -7.67
C PRO A 189 23.17 6.09 -6.86
N GLU A 190 23.16 6.20 -5.54
CA GLU A 190 23.65 5.16 -4.62
C GLU A 190 22.69 3.99 -4.40
N SER A 191 21.43 4.08 -4.86
CA SER A 191 20.44 3.04 -4.64
C SER A 191 19.86 2.48 -5.91
N ARG A 192 19.51 1.19 -5.86
CA ARG A 192 18.82 0.49 -6.93
C ARG A 192 17.61 -0.25 -6.40
N GLY A 193 16.51 -0.16 -7.15
CA GLY A 193 15.27 -0.86 -6.86
C GLY A 193 15.19 -2.17 -7.64
N ILE A 194 14.70 -3.22 -6.99
CA ILE A 194 14.33 -4.49 -7.65
C ILE A 194 12.88 -4.78 -7.26
N ALA A 195 12.01 -5.12 -8.20
CA ALA A 195 10.62 -5.43 -7.91
C ALA A 195 10.06 -6.54 -8.80
N VAL A 196 9.07 -7.26 -8.30
CA VAL A 196 8.34 -8.32 -9.00
C VAL A 196 6.83 -8.10 -8.85
N PRO A 197 6.01 -8.60 -9.80
CA PRO A 197 4.56 -8.46 -9.70
C PRO A 197 3.98 -9.36 -8.61
N VAL A 198 3.00 -8.83 -7.87
CA VAL A 198 2.10 -9.62 -7.03
C VAL A 198 0.80 -9.81 -7.80
N THR A 199 0.60 -11.03 -8.27
CA THR A 199 -0.60 -11.43 -9.02
C THR A 199 -1.69 -11.91 -8.07
N GLY A 200 -2.93 -11.50 -8.28
CA GLY A 200 -4.08 -12.08 -7.60
C GLY A 200 -4.87 -13.02 -8.52
N PRO A 201 -6.11 -13.35 -8.15
CA PRO A 201 -6.96 -14.24 -8.94
C PRO A 201 -7.15 -13.75 -10.38
N GLY A 202 -7.18 -14.67 -11.34
CA GLY A 202 -7.34 -14.35 -12.77
C GLY A 202 -6.08 -13.80 -13.46
N GLY A 203 -4.92 -13.78 -12.79
CA GLY A 203 -3.66 -13.32 -13.36
C GLY A 203 -3.47 -11.81 -13.35
N THR A 204 -4.39 -11.06 -12.74
CA THR A 204 -4.29 -9.60 -12.59
C THR A 204 -3.17 -9.24 -11.62
N VAL A 205 -2.32 -8.27 -11.99
CA VAL A 205 -1.28 -7.72 -11.12
C VAL A 205 -1.91 -6.63 -10.23
N TYR A 206 -1.96 -6.88 -8.92
CA TYR A 206 -2.55 -5.94 -7.94
C TYR A 206 -1.50 -5.00 -7.34
N ALA A 207 -0.25 -5.47 -7.23
CA ALA A 207 0.81 -4.75 -6.56
C ALA A 207 2.18 -5.16 -7.11
N ALA A 208 3.20 -4.44 -6.67
CA ALA A 208 4.59 -4.81 -6.85
C ALA A 208 5.26 -4.85 -5.47
N ILE A 209 5.89 -5.98 -5.16
CA ILE A 209 6.79 -6.11 -4.01
C ILE A 209 8.22 -5.93 -4.47
N GLY A 210 8.99 -5.14 -3.74
CA GLY A 210 10.35 -4.83 -4.12
C GLY A 210 11.28 -4.53 -2.95
N VAL A 211 12.56 -4.45 -3.27
CA VAL A 211 13.62 -4.00 -2.35
C VAL A 211 14.36 -2.80 -2.93
N VAL A 212 14.90 -1.98 -2.04
CA VAL A 212 15.91 -0.96 -2.38
C VAL A 212 17.19 -1.35 -1.67
N VAL A 213 18.27 -1.46 -2.43
CA VAL A 213 19.59 -1.93 -1.97
C VAL A 213 20.70 -1.02 -2.54
N PRO A 214 21.93 -1.09 -2.01
CA PRO A 214 23.06 -0.36 -2.59
C PRO A 214 23.25 -0.63 -4.08
N ASN A 215 23.59 0.42 -4.81
CA ASN A 215 23.91 0.37 -6.23
C ASN A 215 25.40 0.02 -6.44
N ASP A 216 25.77 -1.20 -6.08
CA ASP A 216 27.14 -1.71 -6.03
C ASP A 216 27.52 -2.60 -7.24
N GLY A 217 26.64 -2.71 -8.23
CA GLY A 217 26.84 -3.58 -9.40
C GLY A 217 26.74 -5.08 -9.12
N GLY A 218 26.38 -5.51 -7.91
CA GLY A 218 26.19 -6.93 -7.58
C GLY A 218 25.02 -7.56 -8.35
N SER A 219 24.93 -8.89 -8.40
CA SER A 219 23.82 -9.57 -9.09
C SER A 219 22.47 -9.29 -8.43
N THR A 220 21.45 -8.97 -9.23
CA THR A 220 20.07 -8.73 -8.78
C THR A 220 19.22 -10.00 -8.73
N HIS A 221 19.72 -11.11 -9.29
CA HIS A 221 18.95 -12.34 -9.47
C HIS A 221 18.50 -12.94 -8.13
N ALA A 222 19.36 -12.94 -7.11
CA ALA A 222 19.02 -13.44 -5.79
C ALA A 222 17.89 -12.64 -5.12
N TYR A 223 17.86 -11.31 -5.32
CA TYR A 223 16.76 -10.47 -4.84
C TYR A 223 15.47 -10.75 -5.61
N ALA A 224 15.54 -10.90 -6.93
CA ALA A 224 14.38 -11.23 -7.75
C ALA A 224 13.76 -12.58 -7.34
N GLU A 225 14.58 -13.62 -7.12
CA GLU A 225 14.12 -14.93 -6.66
C GLU A 225 13.48 -14.89 -5.26
N LEU A 226 14.11 -14.17 -4.32
CA LEU A 226 13.54 -13.96 -3.00
C LEU A 226 12.17 -13.24 -3.08
N LEU A 227 12.09 -12.19 -3.88
CA LEU A 227 10.87 -11.42 -4.10
C LEU A 227 9.78 -12.26 -4.78
N ARG A 228 10.12 -13.11 -5.77
CA ARG A 228 9.16 -14.02 -6.41
C ARG A 228 8.54 -14.99 -5.43
N ARG A 229 9.35 -15.55 -4.52
CA ARG A 229 8.84 -16.43 -3.45
C ARG A 229 7.88 -15.68 -2.53
N ALA A 230 8.24 -14.46 -2.13
CA ALA A 230 7.35 -13.62 -1.32
C ALA A 230 6.06 -13.28 -2.07
N ALA A 231 6.14 -12.86 -3.34
CA ALA A 231 4.98 -12.55 -4.18
C ALA A 231 4.06 -13.76 -4.37
N ALA A 232 4.60 -14.97 -4.56
CA ALA A 232 3.81 -16.19 -4.64
C ALA A 232 3.11 -16.52 -3.31
N GLY A 233 3.77 -16.28 -2.18
CA GLY A 233 3.17 -16.39 -0.85
C GLY A 233 1.99 -15.42 -0.67
N ILE A 234 2.21 -14.15 -1.00
CA ILE A 234 1.18 -13.11 -0.97
C ILE A 234 0.01 -13.48 -1.89
N ALA A 235 0.29 -13.92 -3.12
CA ALA A 235 -0.73 -14.32 -4.09
C ALA A 235 -1.61 -15.47 -3.58
N ARG A 236 -1.01 -16.47 -2.93
CA ARG A 236 -1.74 -17.59 -2.32
C ARG A 236 -2.61 -17.11 -1.16
N ASP A 237 -2.07 -16.28 -0.29
CA ASP A 237 -2.78 -15.81 0.91
C ASP A 237 -3.92 -14.84 0.51
N LEU A 238 -3.72 -14.03 -0.54
CA LEU A 238 -4.78 -13.28 -1.21
C LEU A 238 -5.83 -14.22 -1.79
N ALA A 239 -5.44 -15.28 -2.50
CA ALA A 239 -6.43 -16.20 -3.06
C ALA A 239 -7.30 -16.84 -1.96
N VAL A 240 -6.72 -17.18 -0.80
CA VAL A 240 -7.48 -17.70 0.36
C VAL A 240 -8.41 -16.64 0.94
N ALA A 241 -7.92 -15.42 1.15
CA ALA A 241 -8.72 -14.34 1.73
C ALA A 241 -9.88 -13.86 0.82
N TYR A 242 -9.77 -14.09 -0.49
CA TYR A 242 -10.70 -13.58 -1.51
C TYR A 242 -11.44 -14.69 -2.29
N ARG A 243 -11.44 -15.96 -1.83
CA ARG A 243 -12.32 -16.98 -2.43
C ARG A 243 -13.79 -16.58 -2.22
N PRO A 244 -14.63 -16.58 -3.26
CA PRO A 244 -16.08 -16.61 -3.04
C PRO A 244 -16.41 -17.98 -2.46
N ASP A 245 -16.88 -18.04 -1.21
CA ASP A 245 -17.62 -19.21 -0.78
C ASP A 245 -18.87 -19.31 -1.67
N VAL A 246 -19.06 -20.49 -2.25
CA VAL A 246 -20.25 -20.85 -3.04
C VAL A 246 -21.41 -21.21 -2.10
N ASP A 247 -21.48 -20.62 -0.91
CA ASP A 247 -22.56 -20.88 0.03
C ASP A 247 -23.27 -19.58 0.43
N GLU A 248 -24.56 -19.51 0.07
CA GLU A 248 -25.43 -18.32 0.06
C GLU A 248 -25.82 -17.80 1.46
N ARG A 249 -25.01 -18.00 2.50
CA ARG A 249 -25.54 -17.87 3.86
C ARG A 249 -24.56 -17.45 4.95
N THR A 250 -23.76 -16.39 4.75
CA THR A 250 -23.09 -15.73 5.89
C THR A 250 -22.76 -14.25 5.65
N HIS A 251 -23.53 -13.36 6.27
CA HIS A 251 -23.05 -12.03 6.66
C HIS A 251 -22.22 -12.23 7.93
N GLY A 252 -20.92 -12.47 7.79
CA GLY A 252 -19.98 -12.65 8.90
C GLY A 252 -18.68 -11.90 8.63
N ILE A 253 -17.95 -11.57 9.71
CA ILE A 253 -16.67 -10.84 9.68
C ILE A 253 -15.71 -11.55 8.73
N ARG A 254 -15.56 -11.01 7.52
CA ARG A 254 -14.55 -11.51 6.57
C ARG A 254 -13.18 -11.18 7.12
N SER A 255 -12.34 -12.20 7.31
CA SER A 255 -11.02 -12.10 7.94
C SER A 255 -10.08 -11.16 7.18
N LEU A 256 -10.24 -9.86 7.48
CA LEU A 256 -9.20 -8.84 7.41
C LEU A 256 -8.72 -8.47 8.82
N VAL A 257 -9.33 -9.06 9.86
CA VAL A 257 -8.85 -8.95 11.24
C VAL A 257 -7.82 -10.05 11.48
N SER A 258 -6.57 -9.66 11.75
CA SER A 258 -5.59 -10.61 12.28
C SER A 258 -6.05 -11.05 13.68
N GLY A 259 -6.65 -12.22 13.77
CA GLY A 259 -7.12 -12.81 15.02
C GLY A 259 -6.71 -14.27 15.09
N SER A 260 -6.51 -14.80 16.29
CA SER A 260 -6.39 -16.25 16.43
C SER A 260 -7.69 -16.92 16.00
N ARG A 261 -7.64 -18.17 15.55
CA ARG A 261 -8.85 -18.95 15.22
C ARG A 261 -9.89 -18.90 16.34
N ARG A 262 -9.45 -19.02 17.60
CA ARG A 262 -10.31 -18.88 18.80
C ARG A 262 -10.93 -17.50 18.94
N SER A 263 -10.22 -16.45 18.53
CA SER A 263 -10.73 -15.07 18.56
C SER A 263 -11.82 -14.86 17.52
N LEU A 264 -11.65 -15.44 16.33
CA LEU A 264 -12.67 -15.40 15.27
C LEU A 264 -13.92 -16.19 15.66
N GLU A 265 -13.74 -17.41 16.16
CA GLU A 265 -14.84 -18.26 16.69
C GLU A 265 -15.62 -17.56 17.82
N TYR A 266 -14.92 -16.85 18.71
CA TYR A 266 -15.56 -16.05 19.76
C TYR A 266 -16.36 -14.86 19.21
N LEU A 267 -15.81 -14.10 18.26
CA LEU A 267 -16.52 -12.97 17.67
C LEU A 267 -17.76 -13.41 16.88
N GLU A 268 -17.66 -14.51 16.14
CA GLU A 268 -18.81 -15.12 15.46
C GLU A 268 -19.90 -15.56 16.45
N SER A 269 -19.51 -16.07 17.63
CA SER A 269 -20.48 -16.44 18.68
C SER A 269 -21.21 -15.24 19.30
N LEU A 270 -20.66 -14.02 19.18
CA LEU A 270 -21.30 -12.79 19.65
C LEU A 270 -22.30 -12.19 18.65
N ASP A 271 -22.16 -12.53 17.37
CA ASP A 271 -23.05 -12.08 16.29
C ASP A 271 -24.27 -13.02 16.10
N ALA A 272 -24.27 -14.19 16.75
CA ALA A 272 -25.42 -15.10 16.78
C ALA A 272 -26.57 -14.52 17.63
N ASP A 273 -27.80 -14.59 17.10
CA ASP A 273 -29.02 -14.04 17.70
C ASP A 273 -29.15 -14.44 19.19
N PRO A 274 -29.36 -13.50 20.14
CA PRO A 274 -29.52 -13.80 21.57
C PRO A 274 -30.60 -14.84 21.90
N HIS A 275 -31.49 -15.15 20.95
CA HIS A 275 -32.54 -16.15 21.09
C HIS A 275 -32.10 -17.61 20.82
N GLU A 276 -30.90 -17.86 20.28
CA GLU A 276 -30.38 -19.22 20.04
C GLU A 276 -29.29 -19.67 21.05
N MET A 277 -28.87 -18.80 21.98
CA MET A 277 -27.89 -19.16 22.99
C MET A 277 -28.49 -20.02 24.12
N GLY A 278 -28.64 -21.33 23.85
CA GLY A 278 -28.68 -22.34 24.91
C GLY A 278 -27.41 -22.26 25.77
N GLU A 279 -27.57 -22.46 27.08
CA GLU A 279 -26.55 -22.29 28.13
C GLU A 279 -25.12 -22.64 27.66
N LEU A 280 -24.24 -21.64 27.68
CA LEU A 280 -22.80 -21.84 27.51
C LEU A 280 -22.30 -22.85 28.56
N PRO A 281 -21.61 -23.94 28.17
CA PRO A 281 -21.02 -24.85 29.13
C PRO A 281 -19.93 -24.12 29.91
N ALA A 282 -20.01 -24.21 31.25
CA ALA A 282 -19.04 -23.61 32.16
C ALA A 282 -17.60 -24.05 31.79
N LEU A 283 -16.74 -23.08 31.53
CA LEU A 283 -15.30 -23.28 31.38
C LEU A 283 -14.76 -23.87 32.69
N GLY A 284 -14.44 -25.16 32.67
CA GLY A 284 -13.77 -25.85 33.76
C GLY A 284 -12.39 -25.24 34.03
N PRO A 285 -11.85 -25.35 35.27
CA PRO A 285 -10.63 -24.67 35.65
C PRO A 285 -9.43 -25.18 34.84
N ALA A 286 -8.61 -24.23 34.40
CA ALA A 286 -7.36 -24.50 33.70
C ALA A 286 -6.38 -25.29 34.61
N PRO A 287 -5.62 -26.27 34.06
CA PRO A 287 -4.57 -26.93 34.82
C PRO A 287 -3.42 -25.94 35.05
N VAL A 288 -2.97 -25.86 36.30
CA VAL A 288 -1.80 -25.07 36.75
C VAL A 288 -0.59 -26.02 36.81
N PRO A 289 0.63 -25.46 36.74
CA PRO A 289 1.62 -25.65 35.67
C PRO A 289 2.27 -27.04 35.60
#